data_AF-A0A933QSR3-F1
#
_entry.id   AF-A0A933QSR3-F1
#
_cell.length_a   1.000
_cell.length_b   1.000
_cell.length_c   1.000
_cell.angle_alpha   90.00
_cell.angle_beta   90.00
_cell.angle_gamma   90.00
#
_symmetry.space_group_name_H-M   'P 1'
#
loop_
_entity.id
_entity.type
_entity.pdbx_description
1 polymer ?
#
loop_
_entity_poly.entity_id
_entity_poly.type
_entity_poly.pdbx_seq_one_letter_code
_entity_poly.pdbx_strand_id
1 'polypeptide(L)'
;MTLRLYVSLDEMLSKQQVSYVGTSVASAEEWHLRQKYQGIARDVFGDSVRIKSGQVIRFRDTAARILMDKGWKPGGVASAMQAVRILREHAEELAALVEITKDNPDSQKVE
;
A
#
# COMPACT_ATOMS: atom_id res chain seq x y z
N MET A 1 0.49 3.97 -15.97
CA MET A 1 -0.34 4.20 -14.77
C MET A 1 0.62 4.45 -13.60
N THR A 2 1.30 5.60 -13.55
CA THR A 2 2.53 5.76 -12.75
C THR A 2 2.55 7.02 -11.87
N LEU A 3 1.74 8.03 -12.21
CA LEU A 3 1.67 9.30 -11.46
C LEU A 3 0.90 9.23 -10.12
N ARG A 4 -0.14 8.41 -10.00
CA ARG A 4 -0.93 8.31 -8.75
C ARG A 4 -0.15 7.64 -7.60
N LEU A 5 0.76 6.74 -7.96
CA LEU A 5 1.64 6.04 -7.03
C LEU A 5 2.71 6.98 -6.47
N TYR A 6 3.24 7.84 -7.34
CA TYR A 6 4.23 8.87 -6.99
C TYR A 6 3.72 9.80 -5.89
N VAL A 7 2.53 10.40 -6.06
CA VAL A 7 1.93 11.31 -5.04
C VAL A 7 1.67 10.57 -3.72
N SER A 8 1.34 9.28 -3.80
CA SER A 8 1.01 8.50 -2.61
C SER A 8 2.22 8.11 -1.77
N LEU A 9 3.35 7.82 -2.41
CA LEU A 9 4.62 7.52 -1.74
C LEU A 9 5.30 8.76 -1.15
N ASP A 10 5.26 9.88 -1.88
CA ASP A 10 5.81 11.16 -1.44
C ASP A 10 5.04 11.69 -0.21
N GLU A 11 3.70 11.71 -0.25
CA GLU A 11 2.89 12.08 0.91
C GLU A 11 3.04 11.09 2.08
N MET A 12 3.35 9.81 1.79
CA MET A 12 3.57 8.80 2.83
C MET A 12 4.73 9.17 3.75
N LEU A 13 5.81 9.71 3.18
CA LEU A 13 6.99 10.16 3.90
C LEU A 13 6.85 11.61 4.39
N SER A 14 6.21 12.48 3.61
CA SER A 14 6.07 13.90 3.95
C SER A 14 5.07 14.16 5.08
N LYS A 15 4.06 13.30 5.28
CA LYS A 15 3.09 13.42 6.40
C LYS A 15 3.41 12.43 7.51
N GLN A 16 4.59 12.51 8.11
CA GLN A 16 4.94 11.68 9.28
C GLN A 16 4.00 11.93 10.48
N GLN A 17 3.32 13.08 10.53
CA GLN A 17 2.18 13.35 11.42
C GLN A 17 0.86 13.13 10.70
N VAL A 18 0.26 11.97 10.90
CA VAL A 18 -1.22 11.90 10.97
C VAL A 18 -1.53 12.12 12.44
N SER A 19 -2.03 13.30 12.80
CA SER A 19 -2.49 13.59 14.16
C SER A 19 -3.60 12.60 14.52
N TYR A 20 -3.24 11.56 15.27
CA TYR A 20 -4.14 10.49 15.63
C TYR A 20 -4.82 10.83 16.95
N VAL A 21 -6.12 11.14 16.89
CA VAL A 21 -6.96 11.31 18.07
C VAL A 21 -7.73 10.01 18.28
N GLY A 22 -7.17 9.13 19.09
CA GLY A 22 -7.90 8.00 19.67
C GLY A 22 -8.20 6.82 18.74
N THR A 23 -8.49 5.69 19.37
CA THR A 23 -8.63 4.32 18.88
C THR A 23 -9.74 4.07 17.83
N SER A 24 -10.31 5.11 17.25
CA SER A 24 -11.41 5.04 16.28
C SER A 24 -11.14 6.00 15.13
N VAL A 25 -10.39 5.56 14.12
CA VAL A 25 -10.37 6.27 12.84
C VAL A 25 -11.78 6.14 12.28
N ALA A 26 -12.47 7.27 12.15
CA ALA A 26 -13.75 7.33 11.45
C ALA A 26 -13.60 6.61 10.10
N SER A 27 -14.45 5.62 9.82
CA SER A 27 -14.36 4.74 8.64
C SER A 27 -14.06 5.44 7.30
N ALA A 28 -14.34 6.74 7.19
CA ALA A 28 -14.04 7.56 6.02
C ALA A 28 -12.54 7.82 5.77
N GLU A 29 -11.74 8.06 6.81
CA GLU A 29 -10.29 8.29 6.67
C GLU A 29 -9.53 7.00 6.37
N GLU A 30 -9.89 5.91 7.05
CA GLU A 30 -9.31 4.59 6.72
C GLU A 30 -9.68 4.18 5.30
N TRP A 31 -10.91 4.44 4.87
CA TRP A 31 -11.33 4.14 3.49
C TRP A 31 -10.51 4.95 2.48
N HIS A 32 -10.30 6.24 2.69
CA HIS A 32 -9.46 7.07 1.82
C HIS A 32 -8.00 6.61 1.79
N LEU A 33 -7.40 6.33 2.95
CA LEU A 33 -6.03 5.81 3.03
C LEU A 33 -5.91 4.43 2.38
N ARG A 34 -6.93 3.58 2.54
CA ARG A 34 -6.97 2.28 1.88
C ARG A 34 -6.99 2.47 0.37
N GLN A 35 -7.90 3.26 -0.19
CA GLN A 35 -7.94 3.50 -1.65
C GLN A 35 -6.59 4.02 -2.18
N LYS A 36 -5.92 4.88 -1.41
CA LYS A 36 -4.63 5.46 -1.75
C LYS A 36 -3.49 4.42 -1.78
N TYR A 37 -3.34 3.64 -0.71
CA TYR A 37 -2.28 2.63 -0.61
C TYR A 37 -2.61 1.33 -1.33
N GLN A 38 -3.88 1.09 -1.63
CA GLN A 38 -4.35 -0.02 -2.44
C GLN A 38 -3.72 -0.03 -3.82
N GLY A 39 -3.45 1.16 -4.41
CA GLY A 39 -2.70 1.25 -5.66
C GLY A 39 -1.28 0.70 -5.53
N ILE A 40 -0.59 1.04 -4.43
CA ILE A 40 0.76 0.52 -4.15
C ILE A 40 0.73 -0.99 -3.96
N ALA A 41 -0.23 -1.51 -3.19
CA ALA A 41 -0.38 -2.95 -2.98
C ALA A 41 -0.62 -3.69 -4.31
N ARG A 42 -1.43 -3.13 -5.21
CA ARG A 42 -1.65 -3.71 -6.54
C ARG A 42 -0.40 -3.68 -7.43
N ASP A 43 0.36 -2.60 -7.39
CA ASP A 43 1.62 -2.53 -8.13
C ASP A 43 2.70 -3.48 -7.56
N VAL A 44 2.67 -3.78 -6.25
CA VAL A 44 3.63 -4.70 -5.63
C VAL A 44 3.21 -6.17 -5.82
N PHE A 45 1.94 -6.51 -5.59
CA PHE A 45 1.45 -7.89 -5.53
C PHE A 45 0.50 -8.30 -6.66
N GLY A 46 0.07 -7.37 -7.53
CA GLY A 46 -0.90 -7.59 -8.60
C GLY A 46 -2.33 -7.14 -8.23
N ASP A 47 -3.21 -7.08 -9.23
CA ASP A 47 -4.58 -6.52 -9.07
C ASP A 47 -5.49 -7.27 -8.10
N SER A 48 -5.19 -8.55 -7.83
CA SER A 48 -6.00 -9.44 -6.99
C SER A 48 -5.70 -9.35 -5.49
N VAL A 49 -4.98 -8.34 -5.02
CA VAL A 49 -4.75 -8.13 -3.58
C VAL A 49 -5.57 -6.99 -3.01
N ARG A 50 -5.82 -7.04 -1.71
CA ARG A 50 -6.38 -5.94 -0.92
C ARG A 50 -5.64 -5.80 0.39
N ILE A 51 -5.47 -4.57 0.89
CA ILE A 51 -4.95 -4.36 2.24
C ILE A 51 -6.03 -4.75 3.26
N LYS A 52 -5.66 -5.59 4.24
CA LYS A 52 -6.56 -6.06 5.30
C LYS A 52 -7.13 -4.88 6.09
N SER A 53 -8.37 -5.04 6.56
CA SER A 53 -9.02 -4.01 7.39
C SER A 53 -8.24 -3.74 8.67
N GLY A 54 -8.06 -2.47 9.04
CA GLY A 54 -7.23 -2.08 10.19
C GLY A 54 -5.71 -2.27 10.01
N GLN A 55 -5.23 -2.82 8.87
CA GLN A 55 -3.80 -2.98 8.58
C GLN A 55 -3.24 -1.88 7.67
N VAL A 56 -4.06 -0.92 7.24
CA VAL A 56 -3.67 0.15 6.30
C VAL A 56 -2.50 0.99 6.84
N ILE A 57 -2.54 1.32 8.13
CA ILE A 57 -1.47 2.08 8.78
C ILE A 57 -0.19 1.25 8.90
N ARG A 58 -0.30 -0.03 9.28
CA ARG A 58 0.87 -0.92 9.35
C ARG A 58 1.49 -1.15 7.99
N PHE A 59 0.67 -1.29 6.94
CA PHE A 59 1.12 -1.43 5.57
C PHE A 59 1.92 -0.19 5.15
N ARG A 60 1.37 1.00 5.42
CA ARG A 60 2.05 2.28 5.19
C ARG A 60 3.38 2.37 5.93
N ASP A 61 3.39 2.11 7.23
CA ASP A 61 4.58 2.24 8.07
C ASP A 61 5.68 1.26 7.65
N THR A 62 5.30 0.01 7.36
CA THR A 62 6.20 -1.03 6.87
C THR A 62 6.79 -0.64 5.51
N ALA A 63 5.96 -0.18 4.57
CA ALA A 63 6.41 0.27 3.26
C ALA A 63 7.35 1.48 3.37
N ALA A 64 7.02 2.47 4.22
CA ALA A 64 7.88 3.62 4.47
C ALA A 64 9.22 3.19 5.08
N ARG A 65 9.21 2.30 6.06
CA ARG A 65 10.41 1.76 6.70
C ARG A 65 11.32 1.05 5.70
N ILE A 66 10.77 0.17 4.88
CA ILE A 66 11.53 -0.54 3.83
C ILE A 66 12.19 0.47 2.87
N LEU A 67 11.43 1.46 2.41
CA LEU A 67 11.96 2.49 1.50
C LEU A 67 13.08 3.30 2.16
N MET A 68 12.88 3.75 3.41
CA MET A 68 13.90 4.48 4.16
C MET A 68 15.17 3.63 4.41
N ASP A 69 15.02 2.36 4.79
CA ASP A 69 16.13 1.41 5.02
C ASP A 69 16.99 1.24 3.76
N LYS A 70 16.35 1.20 2.59
CA LYS A 70 17.04 1.15 1.29
C LYS A 70 17.57 2.49 0.80
N GLY A 71 17.50 3.53 1.64
CA GLY A 71 17.97 4.87 1.30
C GLY A 71 17.17 5.52 0.17
N TRP A 72 15.94 5.04 -0.08
CA TRP A 72 15.08 5.63 -1.09
C TRP A 72 14.71 7.05 -0.68
N LYS A 73 14.83 7.99 -1.62
CA LYS A 73 14.45 9.38 -1.43
C LYS A 73 13.33 9.77 -2.41
N PRO A 74 12.30 10.49 -1.94
CA PRO A 74 11.32 11.08 -2.83
C PRO A 74 12.00 12.08 -3.77
N GLY A 75 11.54 12.19 -5.03
CA GLY A 75 12.19 13.08 -6.00
C GLY A 75 11.77 12.98 -7.47
N GLY A 76 10.89 12.05 -7.85
CA GLY A 76 10.28 12.04 -9.19
C GLY A 76 9.66 10.69 -9.60
N VAL A 77 9.15 10.61 -10.82
CA VAL A 77 8.53 9.39 -11.39
C VAL A 77 9.52 8.21 -11.45
N ALA A 78 10.79 8.48 -11.76
CA ALA A 78 11.86 7.47 -11.71
C ALA A 78 12.03 6.89 -10.29
N SER A 79 11.92 7.73 -9.26
CA SER A 79 11.94 7.28 -7.86
C SER A 79 10.74 6.40 -7.53
N ALA A 80 9.55 6.64 -8.09
CA ALA A 80 8.37 5.79 -7.82
C ALA A 80 8.53 4.37 -8.37
N MET A 81 9.12 4.21 -9.57
CA MET A 81 9.41 2.87 -10.10
C MET A 81 10.48 2.15 -9.26
N GLN A 82 11.49 2.87 -8.80
CA GLN A 82 12.49 2.34 -7.88
C GLN A 82 11.84 1.92 -6.53
N ALA A 83 10.91 2.70 -6.01
CA ALA A 83 10.18 2.38 -4.79
C ALA A 83 9.36 1.09 -4.94
N VAL A 84 8.60 0.93 -6.02
CA VAL A 84 7.85 -0.30 -6.28
C VAL A 84 8.78 -1.50 -6.41
N ARG A 85 9.93 -1.34 -7.08
CA ARG A 85 10.94 -2.40 -7.18
C ARG A 85 11.45 -2.82 -5.80
N ILE A 86 11.85 -1.85 -4.97
CA ILE A 86 12.29 -2.09 -3.59
C ILE A 86 11.20 -2.80 -2.78
N LEU A 87 9.95 -2.34 -2.87
CA LEU A 87 8.83 -2.95 -2.15
C LEU A 87 8.52 -4.38 -2.65
N ARG A 88 8.75 -4.67 -3.93
CA ARG A 88 8.64 -6.05 -4.48
C ARG A 88 9.75 -6.96 -3.98
N GLU A 89 10.97 -6.45 -3.88
CA GLU A 89 12.10 -7.20 -3.30
C GLU A 89 11.87 -7.51 -1.80
N HIS A 90 11.05 -6.70 -1.13
CA HIS A 90 10.64 -6.86 0.28
C HIS A 90 9.15 -7.22 0.41
N ALA A 91 8.58 -7.87 -0.59
CA ALA A 91 7.15 -8.18 -0.63
C ALA A 91 6.72 -9.08 0.53
N GLU A 92 7.60 -9.93 1.06
CA GLU A 92 7.28 -10.85 2.16
C GLU A 92 6.79 -10.13 3.44
N GLU A 93 7.40 -8.99 3.79
CA GLU A 93 7.01 -8.20 4.97
C GLU A 93 5.63 -7.56 4.78
N LEU A 94 5.32 -7.16 3.55
CA LEU A 94 4.05 -6.54 3.19
C LEU A 94 2.95 -7.58 2.94
N ALA A 95 3.32 -8.81 2.56
CA ALA A 95 2.41 -9.90 2.24
C ALA A 95 1.51 -10.27 3.44
N ALA A 96 2.06 -10.19 4.66
CA ALA A 96 1.31 -10.45 5.89
C ALA A 96 0.14 -9.47 6.11
N LEU A 97 0.24 -8.26 5.53
CA LEU A 97 -0.68 -7.13 5.72
C LEU A 97 -1.72 -7.02 4.60
N VAL A 98 -1.55 -7.78 3.52
CA VAL A 98 -2.49 -7.89 2.42
C VAL A 98 -3.21 -9.24 2.45
N GLU A 99 -4.38 -9.29 1.84
CA GLU A 99 -5.14 -10.50 1.57
C GLU A 99 -5.35 -10.61 0.07
N ILE A 100 -5.33 -11.84 -0.45
CA ILE A 100 -5.70 -12.09 -1.85
C ILE A 100 -7.22 -12.04 -1.90
N THR A 101 -7.75 -11.01 -2.55
CA THR A 101 -9.15 -11.00 -2.95
C THR A 101 -9.28 -12.00 -4.09
N LYS A 102 -9.81 -13.19 -3.78
CA LYS A 102 -10.43 -14.04 -4.78
C LYS A 102 -11.62 -13.26 -5.35
N ASP A 103 -11.39 -12.45 -6.38
CA ASP A 103 -12.41 -12.30 -7.40
C ASP A 103 -12.47 -13.67 -8.06
N ASN A 104 -13.39 -14.51 -7.59
CA ASN A 104 -13.71 -15.80 -8.19
C ASN A 104 -14.74 -15.49 -9.29
N PRO A 105 -14.36 -15.39 -10.58
CA PRO A 105 -15.34 -15.60 -11.64
C PRO A 105 -15.72 -17.09 -11.76
N ASP A 106 -14.99 -18.01 -11.10
CA ASP A 106 -15.10 -19.46 -11.31
C ASP A 106 -15.54 -20.24 -10.05
N SER A 107 -16.65 -19.84 -9.46
CA SER A 107 -17.47 -20.78 -8.67
C SER A 107 -18.94 -20.66 -9.06
N GLN A 108 -19.18 -20.62 -10.37
CA GLN A 108 -20.44 -21.09 -10.94
C GLN A 108 -20.25 -22.55 -11.37
N LYS A 109 -20.89 -23.45 -10.62
CA LYS A 109 -21.36 -24.80 -10.99
C LYS A 109 -20.56 -25.63 -12.02
N VAL A 110 -20.09 -26.79 -11.55
CA VAL A 110 -20.19 -28.09 -12.27
C VAL A 110 -20.41 -29.14 -11.17
N GLU A 111 -21.68 -29.39 -10.84
CA GLU A 111 -22.49 -30.58 -11.19
C GLU A 111 -22.19 -31.78 -10.27
#